data_AF-A0A2S6QEH6-F1
#
_entry.id   AF-A0A2S6QEH6-F1
#
_cell.length_a   1.000
_cell.length_b   1.000
_cell.length_c   1.000
_cell.angle_alpha   90.00
_cell.angle_beta   90.00
_cell.angle_gamma   90.00
#
_symmetry.space_group_name_H-M   'P 1'
#
loop_
_entity.id
_entity.type
_entity.pdbx_description
1 polymer ?
#
loop_
_entity_poly.entity_id
_entity_poly.type
_entity_poly.pdbx_seq_one_letter_code
_entity_poly.pdbx_strand_id
1 'polypeptide(L)'
;MKSGALLPITVLLCFVLGIITVVIWLILSSSETRLNKATVLLQGKGLNESKQRNFFVGGKSLIFFLNPPPKKIRQEKLGFPGTRRTVIWEMQESVALETEKNGGTNAPSEKKERIPESTKTTSPSPKDPSPPQAAQIPGPSSATFNNLETQRNQTTGPMSLTSVFRDDPLPLAPDLGLVQSTPIGPLPRIGSDGRRPMDVYAKPFNLEDNRPRIGIVVTGLGLSDAATISAIQGLPGGVTLAFAPHSSKLSEWIRLARAGGHEVLINIPMEPLSYPDYNPGPQTLLTSLSTKLNLDRLFWALSRASGYVGIVDFQGSRFTASRQHMEPVLRALKRRGLLYLDSRSTPRSITPVVARDLKMAFAISGLTLDEKASRKDIDRKFGKLENRARQESRAIGIASPYPVTLERIASWTRQIRARGLALAPITALTLEPGIKKK
;
A
#
# COMPACT_ATOMS: atom_id res chain seq x y z
N MET A 1 20.42 81.16 5.44
CA MET A 1 21.42 80.52 4.53
C MET A 1 21.20 79.01 4.51
N LYS A 2 21.82 78.27 3.60
CA LYS A 2 21.57 76.83 3.36
C LYS A 2 22.12 75.94 4.49
N SER A 3 21.32 74.99 4.99
CA SER A 3 21.71 73.63 5.49
C SER A 3 20.48 72.92 6.10
N GLY A 4 20.38 71.59 6.00
CA GLY A 4 19.37 70.81 6.73
C GLY A 4 18.76 69.57 6.05
N ALA A 5 18.89 69.40 4.72
CA ALA A 5 18.19 68.37 3.95
C ALA A 5 19.07 67.19 3.50
N LEU A 6 19.97 66.70 4.35
CA LEU A 6 20.99 65.69 3.99
C LEU A 6 20.93 64.37 4.78
N LEU A 7 20.13 64.29 5.85
CA LEU A 7 20.03 63.08 6.69
C LEU A 7 19.39 61.84 6.04
N PRO A 8 18.37 61.90 5.16
CA PRO A 8 17.71 60.69 4.67
C PRO A 8 18.53 59.92 3.62
N ILE A 9 19.38 60.62 2.86
CA ILE A 9 20.12 60.03 1.74
C ILE A 9 21.25 59.11 2.24
N THR A 10 21.97 59.49 3.30
CA THR A 10 23.02 58.65 3.91
C THR A 10 22.45 57.39 4.54
N VAL A 11 21.29 57.46 5.20
CA VAL A 11 20.60 56.28 5.76
C VAL A 11 20.18 55.33 4.64
N LEU A 12 19.58 55.84 3.56
CA LEU A 12 19.21 55.04 2.40
C LEU A 12 20.42 54.38 1.72
N LEU A 13 21.53 55.12 1.56
CA LEU A 13 22.76 54.61 0.95
C LEU A 13 23.37 53.48 1.79
N CYS A 14 23.41 53.62 3.12
CA CYS A 14 23.87 52.56 4.01
C CYS A 14 22.99 51.31 3.94
N PHE A 15 21.67 51.48 3.83
CA PHE A 15 20.73 50.35 3.70
C PHE A 15 20.92 49.59 2.38
N VAL A 16 21.10 50.32 1.26
CA VAL A 16 21.39 49.72 -0.06
C VAL A 16 22.75 49.00 -0.06
N LEU A 17 23.79 49.59 0.54
CA LEU A 17 25.10 48.95 0.67
C LEU A 17 25.03 47.68 1.54
N GLY A 18 24.23 47.68 2.60
CA GLY A 18 23.98 46.48 3.43
C GLY A 18 23.28 45.35 2.67
N ILE A 19 22.29 45.67 1.83
CA ILE A 19 21.63 44.68 0.96
C ILE A 19 22.63 44.12 -0.06
N ILE A 20 23.45 44.97 -0.69
CA ILE A 20 24.44 44.55 -1.68
C ILE A 20 25.50 43.63 -1.05
N THR A 21 26.01 43.94 0.15
CA THR A 21 27.00 43.06 0.81
C THR A 21 26.41 41.73 1.25
N VAL A 22 25.15 41.68 1.72
CA VAL A 22 24.44 40.42 2.00
C VAL A 22 24.23 39.58 0.73
N VAL A 23 23.88 40.20 -0.40
CA VAL A 23 23.72 39.49 -1.69
C VAL A 23 25.06 38.97 -2.21
N ILE A 24 26.14 39.76 -2.13
CA ILE A 24 27.49 39.33 -2.50
C ILE A 24 27.94 38.16 -1.61
N TRP A 25 27.70 38.24 -0.30
CA TRP A 25 28.02 37.15 0.64
C TRP A 25 27.24 35.86 0.33
N LEU A 26 25.94 35.96 -0.01
CA LEU A 26 25.13 34.82 -0.46
C LEU A 26 25.66 34.19 -1.76
N ILE A 27 26.06 35.01 -2.74
CA ILE A 27 26.63 34.53 -4.01
C ILE A 27 27.95 33.80 -3.75
N LEU A 28 28.86 34.40 -2.98
CA LEU A 28 30.15 33.78 -2.64
C LEU A 28 29.96 32.50 -1.81
N SER A 29 29.09 32.51 -0.79
CA SER A 29 28.76 31.33 0.02
C SER A 29 28.14 30.19 -0.80
N SER A 30 27.39 30.49 -1.86
CA SER A 30 26.83 29.45 -2.74
C SER A 30 27.89 28.74 -3.60
N SER A 31 29.04 29.37 -3.83
CA SER A 31 30.03 28.93 -4.83
C SER A 31 30.90 27.74 -4.40
N GLU A 32 31.14 27.56 -3.09
CA GLU A 32 32.06 26.52 -2.58
C GLU A 32 31.58 25.08 -2.82
N THR A 33 30.33 24.87 -3.25
CA THR A 33 29.78 23.53 -3.51
C THR A 33 30.02 22.99 -4.93
N ARG A 34 30.81 23.66 -5.78
CA ARG A 34 31.10 23.21 -7.17
C ARG A 34 32.57 23.14 -7.59
N LEU A 35 33.50 22.89 -6.67
CA LEU A 35 34.90 22.57 -7.00
C LEU A 35 35.43 21.35 -6.22
N ASN A 36 34.99 20.14 -6.62
CA ASN A 36 35.65 18.89 -6.18
C ASN A 36 35.39 17.65 -7.10
N LYS A 37 35.19 17.86 -8.42
CA LYS A 37 35.07 16.78 -9.42
C LYS A 37 35.67 17.13 -10.80
N ALA A 38 36.89 17.66 -10.83
CA ALA A 38 37.69 17.76 -12.06
C ALA A 38 39.18 18.02 -11.75
N THR A 39 39.97 16.96 -11.54
CA THR A 39 41.42 16.86 -11.87
C THR A 39 41.91 15.44 -11.57
N VAL A 40 41.86 14.55 -12.58
CA VAL A 40 42.89 13.53 -12.85
C VAL A 40 43.00 13.49 -14.37
N LEU A 41 44.13 13.94 -14.91
CA LEU A 41 44.34 14.03 -16.36
C LEU A 41 44.87 12.72 -16.94
N LEU A 42 44.63 12.53 -18.23
CA LEU A 42 45.08 11.40 -19.04
C LEU A 42 46.60 11.45 -19.27
N GLN A 43 47.34 10.36 -18.98
CA GLN A 43 48.59 10.04 -19.67
C GLN A 43 49.01 8.57 -19.50
N GLY A 44 49.74 8.03 -20.48
CA GLY A 44 50.19 6.61 -20.54
C GLY A 44 49.12 5.68 -21.10
N LYS A 45 49.02 5.45 -22.42
CA LYS A 45 49.92 4.57 -23.21
C LYS A 45 50.37 3.34 -22.44
N GLY A 46 49.83 2.17 -22.81
CA GLY A 46 50.33 0.88 -22.32
C GLY A 46 51.59 0.42 -23.04
N LEU A 47 52.30 -0.52 -22.42
CA LEU A 47 53.25 -1.41 -23.08
C LEU A 47 53.16 -2.80 -22.43
N ASN A 48 53.72 -3.80 -23.09
CA ASN A 48 53.64 -5.21 -22.70
C ASN A 48 54.93 -5.68 -22.00
N GLU A 49 54.95 -6.95 -21.61
CA GLU A 49 56.11 -7.76 -21.21
C GLU A 49 56.76 -7.60 -19.81
N SER A 50 56.67 -8.71 -19.08
CA SER A 50 57.73 -9.41 -18.32
C SER A 50 58.89 -8.64 -17.65
N LYS A 51 59.02 -8.86 -16.34
CA LYS A 51 60.20 -9.59 -15.82
C LYS A 51 59.96 -10.21 -14.44
N GLN A 52 60.55 -11.38 -14.23
CA GLN A 52 60.69 -11.99 -12.91
C GLN A 52 61.77 -11.25 -12.10
N ARG A 53 61.60 -11.19 -10.77
CA ARG A 53 62.65 -11.55 -9.80
C ARG A 53 62.04 -11.81 -8.42
N ASN A 54 62.65 -12.74 -7.69
CA ASN A 54 62.10 -13.27 -6.43
C ASN A 54 62.61 -12.48 -5.23
N PHE A 55 61.81 -12.45 -4.16
CA PHE A 55 62.33 -12.39 -2.79
C PHE A 55 61.55 -13.38 -1.91
N PHE A 56 62.21 -14.04 -0.95
CA PHE A 56 61.74 -15.32 -0.42
C PHE A 56 61.94 -15.44 1.11
N VAL A 57 60.90 -15.08 1.87
CA VAL A 57 60.65 -15.47 3.28
C VAL A 57 59.12 -15.37 3.47
N GLY A 58 58.39 -16.29 4.12
CA GLY A 58 58.73 -17.61 4.65
C GLY A 58 57.75 -18.01 5.76
N GLY A 59 56.88 -19.01 5.55
CA GLY A 59 55.93 -19.45 6.60
C GLY A 59 54.66 -20.20 6.15
N LYS A 60 54.76 -21.53 6.03
CA LYS A 60 53.71 -22.57 6.19
C LYS A 60 52.28 -22.34 5.63
N SER A 61 51.94 -23.15 4.62
CA SER A 61 50.58 -23.46 4.13
C SER A 61 49.68 -24.16 5.17
N LEU A 62 48.34 -24.17 5.01
CA LEU A 62 47.46 -25.25 4.48
C LEU A 62 45.99 -24.76 4.68
N ILE A 63 44.92 -24.97 3.88
CA ILE A 63 44.64 -25.42 2.49
C ILE A 63 43.41 -24.61 2.00
N PHE A 64 43.28 -24.30 0.70
CA PHE A 64 41.99 -23.96 0.07
C PHE A 64 41.47 -25.15 -0.75
N PHE A 65 40.24 -25.60 -0.52
CA PHE A 65 39.57 -26.59 -1.39
C PHE A 65 38.85 -25.89 -2.54
N LEU A 66 39.36 -26.08 -3.76
CA LEU A 66 38.73 -25.64 -5.01
C LEU A 66 38.05 -26.82 -5.72
N ASN A 67 36.95 -26.54 -6.42
CA ASN A 67 36.15 -27.58 -7.10
C ASN A 67 36.93 -28.26 -8.24
N PRO A 68 36.90 -29.61 -8.35
CA PRO A 68 37.40 -30.32 -9.52
C PRO A 68 36.39 -30.23 -10.70
N PRO A 69 36.87 -30.32 -11.97
CA PRO A 69 36.01 -30.32 -13.16
C PRO A 69 35.26 -31.65 -13.34
N PRO A 70 34.13 -31.66 -14.07
CA PRO A 70 33.30 -32.85 -14.25
C PRO A 70 33.99 -33.93 -15.10
N LYS A 71 34.05 -35.16 -14.57
CA LYS A 71 34.48 -36.35 -15.34
C LYS A 71 33.32 -36.93 -16.14
N LYS A 72 33.61 -37.40 -17.36
CA LYS A 72 32.66 -38.16 -18.19
C LYS A 72 32.29 -39.47 -17.47
N ILE A 73 31.00 -39.77 -17.36
CA ILE A 73 30.51 -41.07 -16.87
C ILE A 73 30.37 -42.03 -18.05
N ARG A 74 30.83 -43.26 -17.85
CA ARG A 74 30.86 -44.38 -18.80
C ARG A 74 29.50 -45.08 -18.82
N GLN A 75 29.03 -45.51 -20.00
CA GLN A 75 27.88 -46.43 -20.07
C GLN A 75 28.28 -47.82 -19.56
N GLU A 76 27.41 -48.45 -18.78
CA GLU A 76 27.51 -49.87 -18.44
C GLU A 76 26.10 -50.49 -18.49
N LYS A 77 26.01 -51.76 -18.90
CA LYS A 77 24.74 -52.42 -19.26
C LYS A 77 24.30 -53.41 -18.17
N LEU A 78 23.03 -53.36 -17.78
CA LEU A 78 22.28 -54.57 -17.38
C LEU A 78 20.89 -54.57 -18.03
N GLY A 79 20.55 -55.68 -18.72
CA GLY A 79 19.16 -56.13 -18.87
C GLY A 79 18.81 -57.07 -17.69
N PHE A 80 17.66 -57.73 -17.60
CA PHE A 80 16.48 -58.00 -18.45
C PHE A 80 15.33 -58.41 -17.46
N PRO A 81 14.12 -58.87 -17.86
CA PRO A 81 13.39 -58.78 -19.13
C PRO A 81 11.95 -58.22 -18.97
N GLY A 82 11.20 -58.10 -20.09
CA GLY A 82 9.73 -58.29 -20.18
C GLY A 82 8.81 -57.30 -19.45
N THR A 83 7.77 -56.72 -20.05
CA THR A 83 6.93 -57.23 -21.15
C THR A 83 6.33 -56.07 -21.95
N ARG A 84 6.24 -56.21 -23.28
CA ARG A 84 5.53 -55.24 -24.15
C ARG A 84 4.05 -55.59 -24.25
N ARG A 85 3.18 -54.58 -24.23
CA ARG A 85 2.00 -54.53 -25.12
C ARG A 85 1.82 -53.11 -25.64
N THR A 86 1.93 -52.97 -26.95
CA THR A 86 1.49 -51.80 -27.70
C THR A 86 0.06 -52.06 -28.18
N VAL A 87 -0.82 -51.07 -28.09
CA VAL A 87 -2.04 -51.01 -28.89
C VAL A 87 -2.13 -49.60 -29.47
N ILE A 88 -2.45 -49.51 -30.75
CA ILE A 88 -2.69 -48.29 -31.50
C ILE A 88 -4.11 -48.40 -32.03
N TRP A 89 -4.91 -47.35 -31.88
CA TRP A 89 -6.01 -46.96 -32.78
C TRP A 89 -6.48 -45.57 -32.33
N GLU A 90 -6.60 -44.54 -33.18
CA GLU A 90 -7.11 -44.39 -34.56
C GLU A 90 -8.47 -43.67 -34.51
N MET A 91 -8.72 -42.86 -35.53
CA MET A 91 -9.71 -41.77 -35.52
C MET A 91 -10.60 -41.92 -36.75
N GLN A 92 -11.91 -41.96 -36.55
CA GLN A 92 -12.86 -41.95 -37.66
C GLN A 92 -14.18 -41.27 -37.29
N GLU A 93 -14.71 -40.50 -38.24
CA GLU A 93 -16.03 -39.90 -38.19
C GLU A 93 -17.11 -40.93 -38.58
N SER A 94 -18.35 -40.67 -38.19
CA SER A 94 -19.54 -41.24 -38.84
C SER A 94 -20.72 -40.28 -38.66
N VAL A 95 -21.59 -40.23 -39.66
CA VAL A 95 -22.66 -39.22 -39.83
C VAL A 95 -23.98 -39.96 -40.14
N ALA A 96 -25.11 -39.30 -39.89
CA ALA A 96 -26.48 -39.69 -40.32
C ALA A 96 -27.12 -40.87 -39.54
N LEU A 97 -28.45 -40.99 -39.41
CA LEU A 97 -29.58 -40.06 -39.67
C LEU A 97 -30.83 -40.54 -38.87
N GLU A 98 -32.02 -39.99 -39.18
CA GLU A 98 -33.37 -40.54 -38.89
C GLU A 98 -33.90 -40.49 -37.44
N THR A 99 -35.19 -40.24 -37.15
CA THR A 99 -36.21 -39.34 -37.77
C THR A 99 -37.37 -39.08 -36.78
N GLU A 100 -38.39 -38.29 -37.20
CA GLU A 100 -39.75 -38.18 -36.60
C GLU A 100 -39.88 -37.35 -35.29
N LYS A 101 -40.96 -36.57 -35.06
CA LYS A 101 -41.89 -35.86 -35.98
C LYS A 101 -42.67 -34.77 -35.19
N ASN A 102 -43.38 -33.91 -35.93
CA ASN A 102 -44.38 -32.92 -35.47
C ASN A 102 -43.84 -31.73 -34.64
N GLY A 103 -44.22 -30.48 -34.92
CA GLY A 103 -44.96 -29.99 -36.09
C GLY A 103 -45.52 -28.56 -35.91
N GLY A 104 -45.73 -27.86 -37.03
CA GLY A 104 -46.65 -26.70 -37.12
C GLY A 104 -46.07 -25.29 -36.89
N THR A 105 -45.93 -24.54 -38.00
CA THR A 105 -46.49 -23.17 -38.22
C THR A 105 -46.27 -22.07 -37.16
N ASN A 106 -45.80 -20.85 -37.46
CA ASN A 106 -45.73 -20.14 -38.76
C ASN A 106 -44.55 -19.14 -38.84
N ALA A 107 -44.00 -19.01 -40.06
CA ALA A 107 -43.29 -17.83 -40.60
C ALA A 107 -44.30 -17.07 -41.53
N PRO A 108 -43.97 -16.14 -42.47
CA PRO A 108 -42.68 -15.56 -42.90
C PRO A 108 -42.61 -14.00 -42.75
N SER A 109 -41.46 -13.41 -42.48
CA SER A 109 -40.40 -12.91 -43.40
C SER A 109 -40.71 -11.66 -44.23
N GLU A 110 -39.86 -10.65 -44.02
CA GLU A 110 -39.16 -9.86 -45.06
C GLU A 110 -39.94 -9.12 -46.17
N LYS A 111 -39.87 -7.78 -46.15
CA LYS A 111 -39.46 -7.02 -47.35
C LYS A 111 -38.77 -5.70 -47.03
N LYS A 112 -38.24 -5.07 -48.08
CA LYS A 112 -37.20 -4.04 -48.09
C LYS A 112 -37.66 -2.83 -48.92
N GLU A 113 -37.07 -1.66 -48.62
CA GLU A 113 -36.59 -0.64 -49.59
C GLU A 113 -37.25 0.77 -49.64
N ARG A 114 -36.37 1.80 -49.56
CA ARG A 114 -36.41 3.21 -50.01
C ARG A 114 -37.43 4.26 -49.47
N ILE A 115 -36.85 5.27 -48.78
CA ILE A 115 -36.87 6.74 -49.01
C ILE A 115 -38.15 7.37 -49.62
N PRO A 116 -38.72 8.38 -48.94
CA PRO A 116 -38.92 9.71 -49.54
C PRO A 116 -38.14 10.84 -48.83
N GLU A 117 -38.24 12.05 -49.36
CA GLU A 117 -37.29 13.17 -49.16
C GLU A 117 -37.88 14.39 -48.42
N SER A 118 -37.01 15.10 -47.68
CA SER A 118 -37.06 16.52 -47.26
C SER A 118 -38.36 17.13 -46.72
N THR A 119 -38.28 17.65 -45.49
CA THR A 119 -38.89 18.96 -45.17
C THR A 119 -38.00 19.72 -44.18
N LYS A 120 -37.92 21.05 -44.32
CA LYS A 120 -36.95 21.91 -43.60
C LYS A 120 -37.45 22.28 -42.19
N THR A 121 -36.56 22.18 -41.19
CA THR A 121 -36.59 23.01 -39.97
C THR A 121 -35.15 23.38 -39.58
N THR A 122 -34.93 24.61 -39.12
CA THR A 122 -33.60 25.20 -38.89
C THR A 122 -33.08 25.03 -37.46
N SER A 123 -31.76 24.84 -37.32
CA SER A 123 -31.05 24.91 -36.04
C SER A 123 -30.93 26.36 -35.53
N PRO A 124 -31.06 26.60 -34.21
CA PRO A 124 -30.42 27.71 -33.53
C PRO A 124 -29.07 27.29 -32.91
N SER A 125 -28.03 28.10 -33.10
CA SER A 125 -26.74 27.93 -32.42
C SER A 125 -26.79 28.45 -30.96
N PRO A 126 -25.90 28.03 -30.05
CA PRO A 126 -25.86 28.54 -28.67
C PRO A 126 -25.61 30.06 -28.61
N LYS A 127 -26.09 30.69 -27.53
CA LYS A 127 -25.76 32.08 -27.18
C LYS A 127 -24.83 32.12 -25.96
N ASP A 128 -23.86 33.02 -25.99
CA ASP A 128 -22.98 33.29 -24.85
C ASP A 128 -23.74 33.87 -23.64
N PRO A 129 -23.35 33.50 -22.41
CA PRO A 129 -23.71 34.26 -21.21
C PRO A 129 -22.70 35.39 -20.95
N SER A 130 -23.17 36.63 -20.96
CA SER A 130 -22.38 37.81 -20.57
C SER A 130 -21.88 37.73 -19.11
N PRO A 131 -20.75 38.39 -18.77
CA PRO A 131 -20.07 38.17 -17.49
C PRO A 131 -20.81 38.79 -16.29
N PRO A 132 -20.71 38.18 -15.09
CA PRO A 132 -21.21 38.76 -13.85
C PRO A 132 -20.36 39.97 -13.41
N GLN A 133 -21.01 40.94 -12.77
CA GLN A 133 -20.38 42.19 -12.33
C GLN A 133 -19.42 42.00 -11.15
N ALA A 134 -18.40 42.85 -11.07
CA ALA A 134 -17.42 42.81 -9.98
C ALA A 134 -18.03 43.33 -8.66
N ALA A 135 -18.22 42.43 -7.69
CA ALA A 135 -18.41 42.81 -6.30
C ALA A 135 -17.10 43.39 -5.72
N GLN A 136 -17.19 44.51 -5.02
CA GLN A 136 -16.04 45.24 -4.51
C GLN A 136 -15.38 44.51 -3.34
N ILE A 137 -14.04 44.46 -3.34
CA ILE A 137 -13.24 43.96 -2.20
C ILE A 137 -12.94 45.16 -1.28
N PRO A 138 -13.40 45.17 -0.01
CA PRO A 138 -12.95 46.16 0.96
C PRO A 138 -11.45 45.97 1.24
N GLY A 139 -10.67 47.05 1.15
CA GLY A 139 -9.24 47.02 1.42
C GLY A 139 -8.89 46.69 2.88
N PRO A 140 -7.65 46.26 3.17
CA PRO A 140 -7.24 45.90 4.52
C PRO A 140 -7.24 47.12 5.44
N SER A 141 -8.06 47.09 6.49
CA SER A 141 -8.02 48.09 7.56
C SER A 141 -6.87 47.79 8.53
N SER A 142 -6.05 48.80 8.82
CA SER A 142 -4.87 48.67 9.67
C SER A 142 -5.23 48.42 11.14
N ALA A 143 -4.92 47.22 11.64
CA ALA A 143 -5.01 46.88 13.06
C ALA A 143 -3.60 46.68 13.65
N THR A 144 -3.16 47.70 14.40
CA THR A 144 -2.01 47.76 15.31
C THR A 144 -1.22 46.47 15.57
N PHE A 145 -0.03 46.36 14.98
CA PHE A 145 1.03 45.51 15.52
C PHE A 145 1.60 46.15 16.79
N ASN A 146 1.44 45.49 17.94
CA ASN A 146 2.22 45.75 19.16
C ASN A 146 2.36 44.45 19.97
N ASN A 147 3.49 44.29 20.65
CA ASN A 147 3.79 43.25 21.65
C ASN A 147 3.77 41.78 21.18
N LEU A 148 4.78 41.40 20.39
CA LEU A 148 5.22 39.99 20.23
C LEU A 148 6.75 39.84 20.39
N GLU A 149 7.31 40.38 21.49
CA GLU A 149 8.75 40.28 21.79
C GLU A 149 9.06 39.80 23.22
N THR A 150 8.35 38.76 23.67
CA THR A 150 8.77 37.92 24.80
C THR A 150 8.45 36.45 24.49
N GLN A 151 9.21 35.51 25.07
CA GLN A 151 9.06 34.05 24.92
C GLN A 151 9.52 33.42 23.58
N ARG A 152 10.60 33.94 22.97
CA ARG A 152 11.56 33.05 22.29
C ARG A 152 12.34 32.24 23.33
N ASN A 153 11.75 31.15 23.83
CA ASN A 153 12.45 29.95 24.34
C ASN A 153 11.45 28.91 24.85
N GLN A 154 10.95 28.06 23.95
CA GLN A 154 10.45 26.74 24.32
C GLN A 154 11.02 25.71 23.35
N THR A 155 11.91 24.86 23.86
CA THR A 155 12.49 23.73 23.11
C THR A 155 11.36 22.79 22.68
N THR A 156 11.31 22.44 21.40
CA THR A 156 10.27 21.54 20.86
C THR A 156 10.42 20.14 21.42
N GLY A 157 9.69 19.84 22.50
CA GLY A 157 9.45 18.47 22.94
C GLY A 157 8.65 17.67 21.90
N PRO A 158 8.63 16.33 21.99
CA PRO A 158 7.81 15.52 21.09
C PRO A 158 6.32 15.88 21.23
N MET A 159 5.61 15.99 20.10
CA MET A 159 4.17 16.27 20.11
C MET A 159 3.40 15.20 20.90
N SER A 160 2.94 15.56 22.09
CA SER A 160 2.01 14.76 22.89
C SER A 160 0.60 14.87 22.30
N LEU A 161 0.30 14.01 21.33
CA LEU A 161 -1.00 13.96 20.67
C LEU A 161 -2.04 13.30 21.59
N THR A 162 -2.88 14.11 22.23
CA THR A 162 -3.95 13.64 23.12
C THR A 162 -5.04 12.91 22.33
N SER A 163 -5.04 11.58 22.37
CA SER A 163 -6.13 10.75 21.84
C SER A 163 -7.41 10.91 22.65
N VAL A 164 -8.56 10.82 21.98
CA VAL A 164 -9.89 10.74 22.61
C VAL A 164 -10.11 9.38 23.27
N PHE A 165 -9.41 8.35 22.81
CA PHE A 165 -9.42 6.99 23.37
C PHE A 165 -8.10 6.68 24.08
N ARG A 166 -8.17 6.31 25.36
CA ARG A 166 -7.02 5.82 26.13
C ARG A 166 -6.88 4.31 25.94
N ASP A 167 -6.26 3.92 24.85
CA ASP A 167 -5.74 2.58 24.60
C ASP A 167 -4.28 2.48 25.07
N ASP A 168 -3.84 1.31 25.53
CA ASP A 168 -2.42 1.06 25.84
C ASP A 168 -1.56 1.08 24.56
N PRO A 169 -0.36 1.71 24.59
CA PRO A 169 0.54 1.74 23.45
C PRO A 169 1.06 0.34 23.13
N LEU A 170 1.09 -0.02 21.83
CA LEU A 170 1.70 -1.28 21.41
C LEU A 170 3.23 -1.22 21.52
N PRO A 171 3.92 -2.37 21.66
CA PRO A 171 5.38 -2.43 21.71
C PRO A 171 6.04 -1.67 20.56
N LEU A 172 7.15 -0.99 20.87
CA LEU A 172 7.94 -0.23 19.89
C LEU A 172 8.39 -1.14 18.74
N ALA A 173 8.48 -0.56 17.55
CA ALA A 173 8.92 -1.22 16.33
C ALA A 173 10.01 -0.39 15.64
N PRO A 174 10.97 -1.01 14.94
CA PRO A 174 11.07 -2.45 14.65
C PRO A 174 11.66 -3.31 15.78
N ASP A 175 11.19 -4.56 15.87
CA ASP A 175 11.96 -5.66 16.45
C ASP A 175 13.05 -6.08 15.44
N LEU A 176 14.32 -6.03 15.84
CA LEU A 176 15.47 -6.31 14.97
C LEU A 176 15.58 -7.79 14.56
N GLY A 177 15.02 -8.71 15.35
CA GLY A 177 14.85 -10.11 14.98
C GLY A 177 13.90 -10.27 13.79
N LEU A 178 12.91 -9.40 13.65
CA LEU A 178 11.86 -9.47 12.62
C LEU A 178 12.14 -8.64 11.36
N VAL A 179 13.29 -7.97 11.27
CA VAL A 179 13.71 -7.17 10.11
C VAL A 179 14.90 -7.80 9.38
N GLN A 180 14.82 -7.79 8.06
CA GLN A 180 15.88 -8.13 7.12
C GLN A 180 16.32 -6.85 6.39
N SER A 181 17.54 -6.37 6.65
CA SER A 181 18.13 -5.27 5.88
C SER A 181 18.37 -5.70 4.43
N THR A 182 17.93 -4.89 3.46
CA THR A 182 18.17 -5.11 2.02
C THR A 182 18.47 -3.79 1.30
N PRO A 183 19.04 -3.81 0.08
CA PRO A 183 19.33 -2.58 -0.68
C PRO A 183 18.10 -1.70 -1.00
N ILE A 184 16.89 -2.25 -0.91
CA ILE A 184 15.64 -1.49 -1.12
C ILE A 184 15.00 -1.00 0.20
N GLY A 185 15.61 -1.30 1.36
CA GLY A 185 15.10 -0.97 2.69
C GLY A 185 14.88 -2.19 3.60
N PRO A 186 14.34 -1.98 4.82
CA PRO A 186 14.04 -3.04 5.78
C PRO A 186 12.82 -3.86 5.34
N LEU A 187 13.00 -5.16 5.10
CA LEU A 187 11.88 -6.08 4.81
C LEU A 187 11.52 -6.92 6.04
N PRO A 188 10.23 -7.22 6.29
CA PRO A 188 9.85 -8.12 7.36
C PRO A 188 10.34 -9.55 7.09
N ARG A 189 10.74 -10.26 8.15
CA ARG A 189 11.06 -11.69 8.16
C ARG A 189 10.44 -12.36 9.38
N ILE A 190 10.30 -13.68 9.31
CA ILE A 190 10.18 -14.52 10.52
C ILE A 190 11.55 -14.50 11.21
N GLY A 191 11.56 -14.39 12.55
CA GLY A 191 12.78 -14.42 13.35
C GLY A 191 13.45 -15.79 13.35
N SER A 192 14.73 -15.86 13.73
CA SER A 192 15.44 -17.14 13.95
C SER A 192 14.89 -17.94 15.14
N ASP A 193 14.12 -17.28 16.00
CA ASP A 193 13.31 -17.82 17.10
C ASP A 193 11.92 -18.30 16.65
N GLY A 194 11.58 -18.19 15.35
CA GLY A 194 10.29 -18.55 14.79
C GLY A 194 9.18 -17.51 14.97
N ARG A 195 9.41 -16.40 15.68
CA ARG A 195 8.39 -15.34 15.88
C ARG A 195 8.04 -14.68 14.55
N ARG A 196 6.75 -14.39 14.32
CA ARG A 196 6.26 -13.73 13.10
C ARG A 196 5.93 -12.26 13.36
N PRO A 197 6.12 -11.35 12.39
CA PRO A 197 5.60 -9.98 12.45
C PRO A 197 4.12 -9.91 12.80
N MET A 198 3.29 -10.82 12.29
CA MET A 198 1.87 -10.86 12.63
C MET A 198 1.56 -11.19 14.10
N ASP A 199 2.48 -11.83 14.83
CA ASP A 199 2.28 -12.18 16.24
C ASP A 199 2.81 -11.06 17.16
N VAL A 200 4.02 -10.57 16.87
CA VAL A 200 4.75 -9.61 17.73
C VAL A 200 4.24 -8.18 17.56
N TYR A 201 3.73 -7.82 16.38
CA TYR A 201 3.15 -6.50 16.13
C TYR A 201 1.63 -6.43 16.36
N ALA A 202 0.99 -7.53 16.75
CA ALA A 202 -0.44 -7.61 17.04
C ALA A 202 -0.87 -6.67 18.18
N LYS A 203 -2.14 -6.25 18.17
CA LYS A 203 -2.79 -5.73 19.38
C LYS A 203 -3.27 -6.90 20.26
N PRO A 204 -2.94 -6.95 21.56
CA PRO A 204 -3.50 -7.94 22.47
C PRO A 204 -5.04 -7.92 22.48
N PHE A 205 -5.67 -9.09 22.46
CA PHE A 205 -7.12 -9.25 22.47
C PHE A 205 -7.52 -10.47 23.29
N ASN A 206 -8.60 -10.36 24.08
CA ASN A 206 -9.09 -11.48 24.89
C ASN A 206 -9.78 -12.54 24.01
N LEU A 207 -9.10 -13.66 23.75
CA LEU A 207 -9.65 -14.75 22.94
C LEU A 207 -10.76 -15.55 23.63
N GLU A 208 -10.94 -15.39 24.94
CA GLU A 208 -12.05 -15.98 25.70
C GLU A 208 -13.31 -15.08 25.70
N ASP A 209 -13.24 -13.92 25.06
CA ASP A 209 -14.44 -13.11 24.79
C ASP A 209 -15.35 -13.85 23.80
N ASN A 210 -16.49 -14.30 24.33
CA ASN A 210 -17.51 -15.07 23.61
C ASN A 210 -18.50 -14.19 22.82
N ARG A 211 -18.41 -12.85 22.94
CA ARG A 211 -19.22 -11.93 22.15
C ARG A 211 -18.82 -12.00 20.66
N PRO A 212 -19.77 -11.84 19.73
CA PRO A 212 -19.43 -11.79 18.32
C PRO A 212 -18.49 -10.61 18.00
N ARG A 213 -17.46 -10.90 17.21
CA ARG A 213 -16.30 -10.02 17.03
C ARG A 213 -16.42 -9.16 15.79
N ILE A 214 -16.12 -7.88 15.86
CA ILE A 214 -16.11 -6.99 14.70
C ILE A 214 -14.74 -6.35 14.55
N GLY A 215 -14.17 -6.50 13.36
CA GLY A 215 -13.02 -5.73 12.91
C GLY A 215 -13.47 -4.53 12.10
N ILE A 216 -12.87 -3.38 12.37
CA ILE A 216 -12.96 -2.20 11.51
C ILE A 216 -11.55 -1.92 10.99
N VAL A 217 -11.42 -1.67 9.68
CA VAL A 217 -10.15 -1.23 9.08
C VAL A 217 -10.35 0.09 8.34
N VAL A 218 -9.62 1.12 8.74
CA VAL A 218 -9.53 2.36 7.97
C VAL A 218 -8.34 2.28 7.03
N THR A 219 -8.58 2.49 5.74
CA THR A 219 -7.61 2.29 4.65
C THR A 219 -7.23 3.61 3.97
N GLY A 220 -6.14 3.61 3.20
CA GLY A 220 -5.71 4.79 2.44
C GLY A 220 -5.05 5.88 3.27
N LEU A 221 -4.65 5.57 4.51
CA LEU A 221 -4.03 6.53 5.43
C LEU A 221 -2.60 6.90 4.97
N GLY A 222 -2.11 8.04 5.45
CA GLY A 222 -0.81 8.61 5.07
C GLY A 222 -0.79 9.38 3.74
N LEU A 223 -1.92 9.45 3.01
CA LEU A 223 -2.09 10.32 1.83
C LEU A 223 -2.56 11.73 2.19
N SER A 224 -3.14 11.91 3.38
CA SER A 224 -3.54 13.20 3.95
C SER A 224 -3.18 13.21 5.43
N ASP A 225 -2.29 14.12 5.83
CA ASP A 225 -1.83 14.27 7.21
C ASP A 225 -3.02 14.49 8.16
N ALA A 226 -3.94 15.40 7.81
CA ALA A 226 -5.11 15.72 8.63
C ALA A 226 -6.04 14.50 8.84
N ALA A 227 -6.37 13.76 7.76
CA ALA A 227 -7.20 12.56 7.87
C ALA A 227 -6.50 11.44 8.65
N THR A 228 -5.16 11.37 8.56
CA THR A 228 -4.34 10.38 9.27
C THR A 228 -4.26 10.67 10.76
N ILE A 229 -4.05 11.93 11.13
CA ILE A 229 -4.07 12.40 12.53
C ILE A 229 -5.45 12.16 13.14
N SER A 230 -6.54 12.53 12.44
CA SER A 230 -7.91 12.28 12.89
C SER A 230 -8.23 10.79 13.10
N ALA A 231 -7.66 9.89 12.27
CA ALA A 231 -7.84 8.45 12.45
C ALA A 231 -7.06 7.91 13.67
N ILE A 232 -5.83 8.38 13.91
CA ILE A 232 -4.96 7.93 15.02
C ILE A 232 -5.39 8.50 16.38
N GLN A 233 -6.00 9.69 16.43
CA GLN A 233 -6.48 10.34 17.67
C GLN A 233 -7.96 10.09 17.96
N GLY A 234 -8.76 9.89 16.91
CA GLY A 234 -10.23 9.90 16.98
C GLY A 234 -10.88 8.51 17.01
N LEU A 235 -10.10 7.43 16.96
CA LEU A 235 -10.59 6.06 16.95
C LEU A 235 -9.94 5.25 18.10
N PRO A 236 -10.63 4.24 18.65
CA PRO A 236 -10.00 3.33 19.62
C PRO A 236 -8.99 2.40 18.93
N GLY A 237 -7.97 1.98 19.66
CA GLY A 237 -6.89 1.10 19.18
C GLY A 237 -7.37 -0.26 18.64
N GLY A 238 -8.59 -0.69 19.02
CA GLY A 238 -9.25 -1.85 18.42
C GLY A 238 -9.62 -1.70 16.94
N VAL A 239 -9.60 -0.48 16.39
CA VAL A 239 -9.68 -0.24 14.94
C VAL A 239 -8.28 -0.40 14.34
N THR A 240 -8.17 -1.22 13.28
CA THR A 240 -6.91 -1.44 12.56
C THR A 240 -6.71 -0.35 11.50
N LEU A 241 -5.48 0.15 11.35
CA LEU A 241 -5.15 1.26 10.45
C LEU A 241 -4.25 0.77 9.31
N ALA A 242 -4.67 0.98 8.06
CA ALA A 242 -3.92 0.61 6.86
C ALA A 242 -3.43 1.83 6.08
N PHE A 243 -2.13 1.83 5.77
CA PHE A 243 -1.41 2.99 5.23
C PHE A 243 -0.90 2.76 3.81
N ALA A 244 -0.93 3.82 2.99
CA ALA A 244 -0.40 3.80 1.64
C ALA A 244 1.15 3.82 1.64
N PRO A 245 1.83 2.90 0.92
CA PRO A 245 3.30 2.82 0.89
C PRO A 245 3.98 4.04 0.24
N HIS A 246 3.21 4.86 -0.48
CA HIS A 246 3.64 6.12 -1.08
C HIS A 246 3.67 7.30 -0.09
N SER A 247 3.22 7.13 1.15
CA SER A 247 3.29 8.18 2.17
C SER A 247 4.74 8.54 2.50
N SER A 248 5.10 9.82 2.39
CA SER A 248 6.42 10.34 2.72
C SER A 248 6.78 10.17 4.20
N LYS A 249 5.78 10.17 5.08
CA LYS A 249 5.91 10.03 6.54
C LYS A 249 5.53 8.64 7.07
N LEU A 250 5.48 7.61 6.22
CA LEU A 250 4.91 6.29 6.57
C LEU A 250 5.42 5.72 7.92
N SER A 251 6.74 5.70 8.14
CA SER A 251 7.34 5.19 9.38
C SER A 251 6.95 6.01 10.62
N GLU A 252 6.73 7.31 10.47
CA GLU A 252 6.22 8.17 11.54
C GLU A 252 4.74 7.87 11.82
N TRP A 253 3.91 7.74 10.79
CA TRP A 253 2.49 7.40 10.96
C TRP A 253 2.30 6.04 11.62
N ILE A 254 3.11 5.04 11.26
CA ILE A 254 3.07 3.72 11.90
C ILE A 254 3.54 3.79 13.36
N ARG A 255 4.59 4.56 13.68
CA ARG A 255 5.01 4.81 15.06
C ARG A 255 3.90 5.46 15.89
N LEU A 256 3.22 6.48 15.35
CA LEU A 256 2.13 7.18 16.02
C LEU A 256 0.89 6.29 16.18
N ALA A 257 0.52 5.50 15.16
CA ALA A 257 -0.57 4.53 15.23
C ALA A 257 -0.34 3.48 16.33
N ARG A 258 0.87 2.90 16.39
CA ARG A 258 1.23 1.94 17.45
C ARG A 258 1.22 2.59 18.84
N ALA A 259 1.66 3.84 18.96
CA ALA A 259 1.58 4.59 20.21
C ALA A 259 0.13 4.91 20.65
N GLY A 260 -0.80 5.09 19.69
CA GLY A 260 -2.25 5.11 19.94
C GLY A 260 -2.90 3.73 20.14
N GLY A 261 -2.10 2.67 20.28
CA GLY A 261 -2.59 1.32 20.54
C GLY A 261 -3.21 0.61 19.33
N HIS A 262 -3.05 1.14 18.10
CA HIS A 262 -3.62 0.57 16.87
C HIS A 262 -2.76 -0.54 16.27
N GLU A 263 -3.43 -1.60 15.80
CA GLU A 263 -2.83 -2.56 14.86
C GLU A 263 -2.68 -1.94 13.45
N VAL A 264 -1.63 -2.33 12.72
CA VAL A 264 -1.20 -1.66 11.48
C VAL A 264 -1.06 -2.62 10.31
N LEU A 265 -1.56 -2.19 9.14
CA LEU A 265 -1.41 -2.86 7.83
C LEU A 265 -0.79 -1.92 6.78
N ILE A 266 -0.27 -2.48 5.69
CA ILE A 266 0.08 -1.72 4.47
C ILE A 266 -1.00 -1.94 3.39
N ASN A 267 -1.44 -0.87 2.73
CA ASN A 267 -2.29 -0.94 1.54
C ASN A 267 -1.44 -1.26 0.30
N ILE A 268 -1.56 -2.46 -0.26
CA ILE A 268 -0.87 -2.81 -1.51
C ILE A 268 -1.79 -2.44 -2.69
N PRO A 269 -1.40 -1.48 -3.55
CA PRO A 269 -2.19 -1.16 -4.75
C PRO A 269 -2.18 -2.35 -5.72
N MET A 270 -3.38 -2.77 -6.13
CA MET A 270 -3.57 -3.91 -7.03
C MET A 270 -4.55 -3.57 -8.15
N GLU A 271 -4.43 -4.22 -9.30
CA GLU A 271 -5.16 -3.87 -10.52
C GLU A 271 -6.70 -4.06 -10.41
N PRO A 272 -7.50 -2.99 -10.60
CA PRO A 272 -8.94 -3.10 -10.80
C PRO A 272 -9.29 -3.58 -12.22
N LEU A 273 -10.56 -3.99 -12.41
CA LEU A 273 -11.11 -4.27 -13.74
C LEU A 273 -11.08 -3.04 -14.66
N SER A 274 -11.21 -1.83 -14.10
CA SER A 274 -11.18 -0.54 -14.80
C SER A 274 -9.77 0.05 -14.95
N TYR A 275 -8.71 -0.77 -14.97
CA TYR A 275 -7.36 -0.30 -15.27
C TYR A 275 -7.14 -0.25 -16.80
N PRO A 276 -6.63 0.85 -17.38
CA PRO A 276 -5.89 1.93 -16.73
C PRO A 276 -6.72 3.12 -16.22
N ASP A 277 -7.98 3.28 -16.64
CA ASP A 277 -8.84 4.45 -16.38
C ASP A 277 -8.91 4.83 -14.90
N TYR A 278 -8.98 3.83 -14.02
CA TYR A 278 -8.70 3.96 -12.59
C TYR A 278 -7.34 3.32 -12.27
N ASN A 279 -6.31 4.16 -12.12
CA ASN A 279 -4.99 3.74 -11.71
C ASN A 279 -4.81 3.92 -10.18
N PRO A 280 -4.62 2.83 -9.39
CA PRO A 280 -4.40 2.93 -7.94
C PRO A 280 -3.08 3.61 -7.53
N GLY A 281 -2.17 3.89 -8.47
CA GLY A 281 -0.95 4.66 -8.25
C GLY A 281 0.32 3.98 -8.77
N PRO A 282 1.50 4.51 -8.43
CA PRO A 282 2.77 3.88 -8.75
C PRO A 282 2.86 2.50 -8.09
N GLN A 283 3.74 1.63 -8.62
CA GLN A 283 3.99 0.29 -8.08
C GLN A 283 2.75 -0.62 -7.90
N THR A 284 1.61 -0.29 -8.51
CA THR A 284 0.41 -1.17 -8.56
C THR A 284 0.78 -2.55 -9.10
N LEU A 285 0.34 -3.62 -8.46
CA LEU A 285 0.51 -4.99 -8.95
C LEU A 285 -0.49 -5.26 -10.08
N LEU A 286 0.00 -5.68 -11.25
CA LEU A 286 -0.79 -5.82 -12.49
C LEU A 286 -0.66 -7.22 -13.10
N THR A 287 -1.74 -7.73 -13.71
CA THR A 287 -1.78 -9.02 -14.43
C THR A 287 -1.10 -8.99 -15.80
N SER A 288 -0.56 -7.83 -16.20
CA SER A 288 0.27 -7.65 -17.41
C SER A 288 1.77 -7.79 -17.12
N LEU A 289 2.18 -7.95 -15.85
CA LEU A 289 3.58 -7.97 -15.44
C LEU A 289 4.00 -9.38 -14.99
N SER A 290 5.27 -9.71 -15.24
CA SER A 290 5.85 -10.98 -14.79
C SER A 290 5.78 -11.13 -13.26
N THR A 291 5.76 -12.38 -12.80
CA THR A 291 5.77 -12.71 -11.36
C THR A 291 6.92 -12.06 -10.62
N LYS A 292 8.11 -11.96 -11.24
CA LYS A 292 9.25 -11.25 -10.65
C LYS A 292 8.93 -9.78 -10.42
N LEU A 293 8.44 -9.08 -11.44
CA LEU A 293 8.20 -7.64 -11.36
C LEU A 293 7.05 -7.28 -10.39
N ASN A 294 6.01 -8.12 -10.29
CA ASN A 294 4.99 -7.99 -9.25
C ASN A 294 5.55 -8.22 -7.83
N LEU A 295 6.52 -9.14 -7.66
CA LEU A 295 7.22 -9.33 -6.39
C LEU A 295 8.20 -8.21 -6.07
N ASP A 296 8.88 -7.64 -7.07
CA ASP A 296 9.74 -6.45 -6.90
C ASP A 296 8.89 -5.25 -6.41
N ARG A 297 7.70 -5.04 -7.00
CA ARG A 297 6.71 -4.03 -6.56
C ARG A 297 6.20 -4.28 -5.15
N LEU A 298 5.84 -5.53 -4.83
CA LEU A 298 5.43 -5.93 -3.48
C LEU A 298 6.54 -5.65 -2.45
N PHE A 299 7.78 -6.05 -2.73
CA PHE A 299 8.89 -5.84 -1.80
C PHE A 299 9.27 -4.37 -1.67
N TRP A 300 9.17 -3.55 -2.73
CA TRP A 300 9.28 -2.10 -2.61
C TRP A 300 8.23 -1.53 -1.63
N ALA A 301 6.98 -1.98 -1.70
CA ALA A 301 5.92 -1.51 -0.82
C ALA A 301 6.09 -1.98 0.63
N LEU A 302 6.60 -3.20 0.85
CA LEU A 302 6.94 -3.71 2.16
C LEU A 302 8.18 -3.03 2.77
N SER A 303 9.14 -2.57 1.96
CA SER A 303 10.39 -1.96 2.46
C SER A 303 10.27 -0.52 2.95
N ARG A 304 9.07 0.07 2.84
CA ARG A 304 8.83 1.49 3.17
C ARG A 304 8.80 1.77 4.68
N ALA A 305 8.53 0.77 5.51
CA ALA A 305 8.43 0.88 6.97
C ALA A 305 8.56 -0.49 7.67
N SER A 306 8.25 -0.56 8.97
CA SER A 306 8.18 -1.80 9.77
C SER A 306 7.18 -1.61 10.93
N GLY A 307 6.80 -2.69 11.62
CA GLY A 307 5.84 -2.63 12.74
C GLY A 307 4.37 -2.91 12.38
N TYR A 308 4.12 -3.45 11.18
CA TYR A 308 2.81 -3.87 10.68
C TYR A 308 2.66 -5.39 10.73
N VAL A 309 1.43 -5.89 10.96
CA VAL A 309 1.13 -7.33 11.06
C VAL A 309 0.92 -8.02 9.71
N GLY A 310 0.62 -7.24 8.67
CA GLY A 310 0.22 -7.78 7.38
C GLY A 310 -0.09 -6.69 6.36
N ILE A 311 -0.77 -7.10 5.29
CA ILE A 311 -1.22 -6.18 4.25
C ILE A 311 -2.70 -6.37 3.93
N VAL A 312 -3.29 -5.35 3.31
CA VAL A 312 -4.62 -5.38 2.69
C VAL A 312 -4.50 -4.89 1.25
N ASP A 313 -5.22 -5.51 0.32
CA ASP A 313 -5.27 -5.01 -1.06
C ASP A 313 -6.04 -3.68 -1.15
N PHE A 314 -5.57 -2.81 -2.04
CA PHE A 314 -6.27 -1.57 -2.42
C PHE A 314 -6.67 -1.69 -3.88
N GLN A 315 -7.98 -1.65 -4.15
CA GLN A 315 -8.61 -2.07 -5.40
C GLN A 315 -8.39 -3.56 -5.71
N GLY A 316 -7.65 -3.94 -6.75
CA GLY A 316 -7.34 -5.35 -7.02
C GLY A 316 -8.47 -6.20 -7.59
N SER A 317 -9.59 -5.62 -8.04
CA SER A 317 -10.76 -6.39 -8.52
C SER A 317 -10.50 -7.25 -9.77
N ARG A 318 -9.39 -7.03 -10.50
CA ARG A 318 -8.85 -7.92 -11.54
C ARG A 318 -7.74 -8.82 -11.00
N PHE A 319 -6.79 -8.26 -10.25
CA PHE A 319 -5.62 -8.98 -9.75
C PHE A 319 -5.96 -10.13 -8.79
N THR A 320 -6.81 -9.86 -7.78
CA THR A 320 -7.20 -10.84 -6.74
C THR A 320 -8.04 -12.01 -7.27
N ALA A 321 -8.61 -11.89 -8.48
CA ALA A 321 -9.32 -12.97 -9.16
C ALA A 321 -8.38 -13.94 -9.91
N SER A 322 -7.08 -13.61 -10.07
CA SER A 322 -6.14 -14.41 -10.87
C SER A 322 -5.18 -15.22 -9.99
N ARG A 323 -5.37 -16.56 -9.91
CA ARG A 323 -4.49 -17.45 -9.11
C ARG A 323 -3.02 -17.31 -9.50
N GLN A 324 -2.73 -17.24 -10.80
CA GLN A 324 -1.38 -17.09 -11.38
C GLN A 324 -0.61 -15.91 -10.76
N HIS A 325 -1.30 -14.80 -10.50
CA HIS A 325 -0.69 -13.56 -10.01
C HIS A 325 -0.78 -13.44 -8.48
N MET A 326 -1.88 -13.91 -7.88
CA MET A 326 -2.12 -13.80 -6.45
C MET A 326 -1.35 -14.84 -5.62
N GLU A 327 -1.15 -16.06 -6.13
CA GLU A 327 -0.48 -17.12 -5.37
C GLU A 327 1.00 -16.81 -5.07
N PRO A 328 1.82 -16.30 -6.01
CA PRO A 328 3.18 -15.86 -5.70
C PRO A 328 3.23 -14.77 -4.63
N VAL A 329 2.26 -13.84 -4.61
CA VAL A 329 2.14 -12.76 -3.63
C VAL A 329 1.83 -13.31 -2.23
N LEU A 330 0.78 -14.13 -2.10
CA LEU A 330 0.44 -14.76 -0.82
C LEU A 330 1.57 -15.67 -0.30
N ARG A 331 2.20 -16.43 -1.19
CA ARG A 331 3.37 -17.28 -0.86
C ARG A 331 4.58 -16.45 -0.42
N ALA A 332 4.75 -15.24 -0.93
CA ALA A 332 5.80 -14.31 -0.48
C ALA A 332 5.47 -13.66 0.88
N LEU A 333 4.22 -13.26 1.10
CA LEU A 333 3.75 -12.71 2.39
C LEU A 333 3.86 -13.74 3.51
N LYS A 334 3.43 -14.99 3.27
CA LYS A 334 3.55 -16.07 4.26
C LYS A 334 5.01 -16.30 4.70
N ARG A 335 5.97 -16.32 3.75
CA ARG A 335 7.40 -16.46 4.08
C ARG A 335 7.98 -15.31 4.91
N ARG A 336 7.31 -14.15 4.94
CA ARG A 336 7.68 -13.01 5.79
C ARG A 336 6.91 -12.95 7.11
N GLY A 337 6.05 -13.94 7.40
CA GLY A 337 5.26 -13.99 8.63
C GLY A 337 4.20 -12.88 8.72
N LEU A 338 3.63 -12.51 7.58
CA LEU A 338 2.59 -11.49 7.44
C LEU A 338 1.22 -12.13 7.20
N LEU A 339 0.16 -11.52 7.75
CA LEU A 339 -1.21 -11.86 7.37
C LEU A 339 -1.65 -11.15 6.08
N TYR A 340 -2.72 -11.65 5.45
CA TYR A 340 -3.39 -11.01 4.31
C TYR A 340 -4.86 -10.73 4.62
N LEU A 341 -5.30 -9.49 4.47
CA LEU A 341 -6.72 -9.13 4.47
C LEU A 341 -7.19 -8.91 3.03
N ASP A 342 -8.18 -9.68 2.60
CA ASP A 342 -8.90 -9.47 1.34
C ASP A 342 -9.88 -8.29 1.52
N SER A 343 -9.73 -7.22 0.72
CA SER A 343 -10.64 -6.06 0.76
C SER A 343 -12.07 -6.38 0.29
N ARG A 344 -12.24 -7.53 -0.38
CA ARG A 344 -13.44 -7.99 -1.07
C ARG A 344 -13.88 -7.11 -2.24
N SER A 345 -12.94 -6.37 -2.84
CA SER A 345 -13.14 -5.58 -4.07
C SER A 345 -13.63 -6.39 -5.29
N THR A 346 -13.66 -7.73 -5.21
CA THR A 346 -14.40 -8.57 -6.15
C THR A 346 -14.96 -9.82 -5.44
N PRO A 347 -16.21 -10.24 -5.72
CA PRO A 347 -16.74 -11.49 -5.20
C PRO A 347 -16.00 -12.72 -5.77
N ARG A 348 -15.30 -12.56 -6.91
CA ARG A 348 -14.52 -13.59 -7.61
C ARG A 348 -13.08 -13.71 -7.10
N SER A 349 -12.72 -13.08 -5.98
CA SER A 349 -11.37 -13.19 -5.42
C SER A 349 -11.02 -14.64 -5.08
N ILE A 350 -9.84 -15.09 -5.51
CA ILE A 350 -9.31 -16.43 -5.26
C ILE A 350 -8.49 -16.52 -3.97
N THR A 351 -8.21 -15.38 -3.31
CA THR A 351 -7.37 -15.34 -2.10
C THR A 351 -7.87 -16.29 -0.99
N PRO A 352 -9.19 -16.48 -0.75
CA PRO A 352 -9.66 -17.37 0.30
C PRO A 352 -9.40 -18.85 0.03
N VAL A 353 -9.20 -19.24 -1.24
CA VAL A 353 -8.81 -20.61 -1.62
C VAL A 353 -7.30 -20.74 -1.44
N VAL A 354 -6.55 -19.86 -2.09
CA VAL A 354 -5.08 -19.89 -2.10
C VAL A 354 -4.47 -19.75 -0.69
N ALA A 355 -5.05 -18.93 0.18
CA ALA A 355 -4.58 -18.78 1.55
C ALA A 355 -4.81 -20.04 2.41
N ARG A 356 -5.87 -20.81 2.14
CA ARG A 356 -6.09 -22.14 2.75
C ARG A 356 -5.09 -23.15 2.21
N ASP A 357 -4.92 -23.23 0.89
CA ASP A 357 -3.94 -24.10 0.23
C ASP A 357 -2.53 -23.89 0.80
N LEU A 358 -2.13 -22.63 0.95
CA LEU A 358 -0.83 -22.22 1.50
C LEU A 358 -0.74 -22.36 3.03
N LYS A 359 -1.84 -22.62 3.75
CA LYS A 359 -1.95 -22.51 5.22
C LYS A 359 -1.37 -21.19 5.74
N MET A 360 -1.93 -20.07 5.27
CA MET A 360 -1.54 -18.70 5.61
C MET A 360 -2.60 -18.08 6.52
N ALA A 361 -2.20 -17.20 7.45
CA ALA A 361 -3.15 -16.36 8.18
C ALA A 361 -3.81 -15.36 7.22
N PHE A 362 -5.14 -15.43 7.08
CA PHE A 362 -5.88 -14.51 6.23
C PHE A 362 -7.19 -14.05 6.86
N ALA A 363 -7.71 -12.94 6.37
CA ALA A 363 -9.00 -12.38 6.74
C ALA A 363 -9.73 -11.91 5.47
N ILE A 364 -11.05 -11.72 5.56
CA ILE A 364 -11.87 -11.25 4.43
C ILE A 364 -12.78 -10.13 4.93
N SER A 365 -12.77 -8.98 4.25
CA SER A 365 -13.77 -7.94 4.42
C SER A 365 -15.17 -8.47 4.10
N GLY A 366 -16.11 -8.29 5.02
CA GLY A 366 -17.50 -8.63 4.81
C GLY A 366 -18.31 -7.51 4.14
N LEU A 367 -17.90 -6.24 4.33
CA LEU A 367 -18.57 -5.04 3.84
C LEU A 367 -17.59 -3.86 3.69
N THR A 368 -17.73 -3.08 2.62
CA THR A 368 -17.27 -1.68 2.62
C THR A 368 -18.34 -0.80 3.28
N LEU A 369 -17.94 0.04 4.23
CA LEU A 369 -18.83 0.78 5.13
C LEU A 369 -19.29 2.12 4.56
N ASP A 370 -18.47 2.74 3.71
CA ASP A 370 -18.66 4.10 3.19
C ASP A 370 -18.68 4.18 1.65
N GLU A 371 -19.17 3.13 0.99
CA GLU A 371 -19.56 3.12 -0.44
C GLU A 371 -20.40 4.35 -0.84
N LYS A 372 -21.16 4.88 0.13
CA LYS A 372 -21.68 6.24 0.12
C LYS A 372 -21.26 6.88 1.44
N ALA A 373 -20.47 7.95 1.36
CA ALA A 373 -19.98 8.69 2.53
C ALA A 373 -21.08 9.58 3.14
N SER A 374 -22.17 8.97 3.62
CA SER A 374 -23.28 9.65 4.29
C SER A 374 -23.58 8.97 5.63
N ARG A 375 -23.99 9.77 6.63
CA ARG A 375 -24.33 9.28 7.99
C ARG A 375 -25.32 8.10 7.93
N LYS A 376 -26.40 8.26 7.15
CA LYS A 376 -27.49 7.28 6.98
C LYS A 376 -27.05 6.00 6.24
N ASP A 377 -26.09 6.10 5.34
CA ASP A 377 -25.56 4.94 4.61
C ASP A 377 -24.57 4.14 5.45
N ILE A 378 -23.66 4.83 6.16
CA ILE A 378 -22.68 4.22 7.06
C ILE A 378 -23.38 3.56 8.26
N ASP A 379 -24.36 4.21 8.88
CA ASP A 379 -25.13 3.64 10.00
C ASP A 379 -25.90 2.37 9.57
N ARG A 380 -26.46 2.36 8.35
CA ARG A 380 -27.08 1.17 7.77
C ARG A 380 -26.07 0.05 7.48
N LYS A 381 -24.82 0.39 7.15
CA LYS A 381 -23.72 -0.56 6.97
C LYS A 381 -23.25 -1.14 8.30
N PHE A 382 -23.20 -0.36 9.38
CA PHE A 382 -22.98 -0.91 10.73
C PHE A 382 -24.08 -1.89 11.13
N GLY A 383 -25.36 -1.58 10.92
CA GLY A 383 -26.45 -2.53 11.20
C GLY A 383 -26.29 -3.88 10.46
N LYS A 384 -25.84 -3.85 9.20
CA LYS A 384 -25.51 -5.08 8.45
C LYS A 384 -24.27 -5.80 8.99
N LEU A 385 -23.25 -5.06 9.45
CA LEU A 385 -22.03 -5.60 10.04
C LEU A 385 -22.31 -6.29 11.39
N GLU A 386 -23.15 -5.68 12.23
CA GLU A 386 -23.62 -6.26 13.49
C GLU A 386 -24.40 -7.57 13.25
N ASN A 387 -25.36 -7.55 12.32
CA ASN A 387 -26.15 -8.75 11.99
C ASN A 387 -25.25 -9.88 11.45
N ARG A 388 -24.31 -9.56 10.55
CA ARG A 388 -23.33 -10.53 10.05
C ARG A 388 -22.47 -11.10 11.17
N ALA A 389 -21.99 -10.26 12.10
CA ALA A 389 -21.18 -10.73 13.23
C ALA A 389 -21.97 -11.70 14.11
N ARG A 390 -23.25 -11.40 14.42
CA ARG A 390 -24.11 -12.30 15.20
C ARG A 390 -24.38 -13.64 14.51
N GLN A 391 -24.37 -13.68 13.18
CA GLN A 391 -24.59 -14.90 12.38
C GLN A 391 -23.31 -15.74 12.17
N GLU A 392 -22.17 -15.09 11.88
CA GLU A 392 -20.90 -15.75 11.53
C GLU A 392 -19.91 -15.82 12.72
N SER A 393 -20.36 -15.43 13.92
CA SER A 393 -19.57 -15.11 15.13
C SER A 393 -18.49 -14.02 14.96
N ARG A 394 -18.27 -13.54 13.74
CA ARG A 394 -17.38 -12.42 13.41
C ARG A 394 -17.82 -11.67 12.15
N ALA A 395 -17.41 -10.42 12.01
CA ALA A 395 -17.45 -9.71 10.74
C ALA A 395 -16.30 -8.70 10.63
N ILE A 396 -15.94 -8.30 9.40
CA ILE A 396 -14.97 -7.24 9.13
C ILE A 396 -15.62 -6.19 8.23
N GLY A 397 -15.49 -4.92 8.60
CA GLY A 397 -15.86 -3.77 7.76
C GLY A 397 -14.62 -2.97 7.39
N ILE A 398 -14.51 -2.56 6.12
CA ILE A 398 -13.46 -1.65 5.65
C ILE A 398 -14.03 -0.25 5.34
N ALA A 399 -13.20 0.77 5.52
CA ALA A 399 -13.57 2.17 5.42
C ALA A 399 -12.46 3.01 4.77
N SER A 400 -12.84 4.14 4.18
CA SER A 400 -11.94 5.23 3.79
C SER A 400 -11.87 6.28 4.91
N PRO A 401 -10.87 7.18 4.94
CA PRO A 401 -10.65 8.09 6.05
C PRO A 401 -11.41 9.41 5.87
N TYR A 402 -12.65 9.36 5.34
CA TYR A 402 -13.48 10.55 5.18
C TYR A 402 -13.92 11.08 6.56
N PRO A 403 -14.03 12.40 6.78
CA PRO A 403 -14.38 12.97 8.08
C PRO A 403 -15.68 12.41 8.68
N VAL A 404 -16.70 12.19 7.84
CA VAL A 404 -17.96 11.55 8.25
C VAL A 404 -17.76 10.08 8.62
N THR A 405 -16.97 9.32 7.86
CA THR A 405 -16.69 7.91 8.17
C THR A 405 -15.96 7.77 9.51
N LEU A 406 -14.94 8.60 9.76
CA LEU A 406 -14.19 8.60 11.03
C LEU A 406 -15.10 8.91 12.23
N GLU A 407 -15.95 9.94 12.14
CA GLU A 407 -16.90 10.27 13.21
C GLU A 407 -17.97 9.19 13.41
N ARG A 408 -18.49 8.58 12.34
CA ARG A 408 -19.45 7.48 12.48
C ARG A 408 -18.82 6.24 13.11
N ILE A 409 -17.59 5.87 12.75
CA ILE A 409 -16.85 4.79 13.43
C ILE A 409 -16.65 5.13 14.91
N ALA A 410 -16.08 6.30 15.24
CA ALA A 410 -15.82 6.73 16.61
C ALA A 410 -17.09 6.75 17.48
N SER A 411 -18.21 7.17 16.90
CA SER A 411 -19.49 7.21 17.62
C SER A 411 -20.09 5.82 17.83
N TRP A 412 -20.02 4.94 16.83
CA TRP A 412 -20.50 3.57 16.91
C TRP A 412 -19.63 2.68 17.83
N THR A 413 -18.30 2.78 17.78
CA THR A 413 -17.40 1.96 18.62
C THR A 413 -17.59 2.22 20.11
N ARG A 414 -17.92 3.45 20.54
CA ARG A 414 -18.27 3.75 21.94
C ARG A 414 -19.46 2.92 22.45
N GLN A 415 -20.37 2.49 21.57
CA GLN A 415 -21.56 1.71 21.94
C GLN A 415 -21.38 0.19 21.77
N ILE A 416 -20.28 -0.29 21.17
CA ILE A 416 -20.16 -1.70 20.74
C ILE A 416 -20.27 -2.70 21.90
N ARG A 417 -19.74 -2.37 23.08
CA ARG A 417 -19.86 -3.20 24.29
C ARG A 417 -21.31 -3.33 24.76
N ALA A 418 -22.05 -2.22 24.78
CA ALA A 418 -23.47 -2.20 25.15
C ALA A 418 -24.35 -2.96 24.14
N ARG A 419 -23.92 -3.05 22.87
CA ARG A 419 -24.56 -3.85 21.81
C ARG A 419 -24.27 -5.36 21.92
N GLY A 420 -23.55 -5.81 22.95
CA GLY A 420 -23.19 -7.22 23.15
C GLY A 420 -22.15 -7.74 22.14
N LEU A 421 -21.30 -6.85 21.61
CA LEU A 421 -20.31 -7.14 20.57
C LEU A 421 -18.90 -6.78 21.06
N ALA A 422 -17.85 -7.34 20.45
CA ALA A 422 -16.46 -7.05 20.77
C ALA A 422 -15.73 -6.41 19.58
N LEU A 423 -15.08 -5.27 19.79
CA LEU A 423 -14.20 -4.66 18.78
C LEU A 423 -12.85 -5.38 18.82
N ALA A 424 -12.43 -5.99 17.71
CA ALA A 424 -11.26 -6.84 17.64
C ALA A 424 -10.27 -6.37 16.54
N PRO A 425 -8.95 -6.45 16.80
CA PRO A 425 -7.94 -6.24 15.76
C PRO A 425 -8.00 -7.36 14.71
N ILE A 426 -7.43 -7.13 13.53
CA ILE A 426 -7.55 -8.05 12.38
C ILE A 426 -6.82 -9.37 12.63
N THR A 427 -5.70 -9.38 13.36
CA THR A 427 -5.04 -10.60 13.87
C THR A 427 -6.02 -11.54 14.57
N ALA A 428 -6.81 -11.02 15.53
CA ALA A 428 -7.79 -11.77 16.33
C ALA A 428 -9.04 -12.24 15.56
N LEU A 429 -9.14 -11.90 14.26
CA LEU A 429 -10.25 -12.24 13.36
C LEU A 429 -9.83 -13.20 12.23
N THR A 430 -8.54 -13.55 12.14
CA THR A 430 -7.98 -14.38 11.07
C THR A 430 -8.56 -15.80 10.98
N LEU A 431 -8.35 -16.42 9.82
CA LEU A 431 -8.60 -17.82 9.50
C LEU A 431 -7.26 -18.56 9.42
N GLU A 432 -6.72 -18.99 10.56
CA GLU A 432 -5.58 -19.92 10.59
C GLU A 432 -6.03 -21.38 10.61
N PRO A 433 -5.69 -22.20 9.61
CA PRO A 433 -5.90 -23.65 9.65
C PRO A 433 -4.73 -24.34 10.38
N GLY A 434 -4.76 -24.36 11.72
CA GLY A 434 -3.75 -25.13 12.47
C GLY A 434 -3.75 -25.04 13.99
N ILE A 435 -4.17 -23.93 14.61
CA ILE A 435 -4.19 -23.82 16.08
C ILE A 435 -5.36 -24.66 16.61
N LYS A 436 -5.08 -25.91 17.00
CA LYS A 436 -5.94 -26.62 17.94
C LYS A 436 -5.98 -25.79 19.22
N LYS A 437 -7.18 -25.36 19.64
CA LYS A 437 -7.40 -24.98 21.03
C LYS A 437 -6.97 -26.15 21.91
N LYS A 438 -6.24 -25.86 22.98
CA LYS A 438 -5.68 -26.84 23.92
C LYS A 438 -6.35 -26.66 25.27
#